data_AF-A0A0C2FDP9-F1
#
_entry.id   AF-A0A0C2FDP9-F1
#
_cell.length_a   1.000
_cell.length_b   1.000
_cell.length_c   1.000
_cell.angle_alpha   90.00
_cell.angle_beta   90.00
_cell.angle_gamma   90.00
#
_symmetry.space_group_name_H-M   'P 1'
#
loop_
_entity.id
_entity.type
_entity.pdbx_description
1 polymer ?
#
loop_
_entity_poly.entity_id
_entity_poly.type
_entity_poly.pdbx_seq_one_letter_code
_entity_poly.pdbx_strand_id
1 'polypeptide(L)'
;MAADADADDVKEKLTDEAEVEGEILARLSDLIHNMFERCAQYQGQFVPPLLKCLSDEYPEVRQAAAYGFGVMGMVGGVEYLNTVTNALEPLAAMVNRPDARATEESSGATDNGIAAVAKILKYSGANVNLSQAAPTSTPEDVCSYGQVIRVCVP
;
A
#
# COMPACT_ATOMS: atom_id res chain seq x y z
N MET A 1 -12.59 47.66 -27.60
CA MET A 1 -11.26 47.42 -27.02
C MET A 1 -11.49 46.97 -25.58
N ALA A 2 -11.72 45.67 -25.37
CA ALA A 2 -11.80 44.96 -24.08
C ALA A 2 -12.25 43.52 -24.38
N ALA A 3 -11.30 42.61 -24.61
CA ALA A 3 -11.57 41.17 -24.67
C ALA A 3 -10.33 40.29 -24.43
N ASP A 4 -9.12 40.87 -24.32
CA ASP A 4 -7.89 40.09 -24.14
C ASP A 4 -7.34 40.15 -22.70
N ALA A 5 -7.91 40.97 -21.81
CA ALA A 5 -7.43 41.20 -20.44
C ALA A 5 -7.94 40.18 -19.40
N ASP A 6 -8.49 39.04 -19.84
CA ASP A 6 -9.09 38.03 -18.93
C ASP A 6 -8.48 36.64 -19.06
N ALA A 7 -7.80 36.29 -20.17
CA ALA A 7 -7.28 34.94 -20.34
C ALA A 7 -5.89 34.76 -19.74
N ASP A 8 -5.01 35.75 -19.90
CA ASP A 8 -3.63 35.69 -19.40
C ASP A 8 -3.58 35.84 -17.88
N ASP A 9 -4.35 36.77 -17.29
CA ASP A 9 -4.48 36.95 -15.82
C ASP A 9 -5.09 35.71 -15.13
N VAL A 10 -6.04 35.03 -15.80
CA VAL A 10 -6.63 33.78 -15.28
C VAL A 10 -5.62 32.64 -15.37
N LYS A 11 -4.86 32.56 -16.46
CA LYS A 11 -3.82 31.54 -16.64
C LYS A 11 -2.67 31.70 -15.64
N GLU A 12 -2.28 32.95 -15.34
CA GLU A 12 -1.26 33.29 -14.33
C GLU A 12 -1.72 32.90 -12.91
N LYS A 13 -2.95 33.23 -12.53
CA LYS A 13 -3.52 32.80 -11.24
C LYS A 13 -3.62 31.28 -11.10
N LEU A 14 -4.01 30.59 -12.17
CA LEU A 14 -4.07 29.13 -12.19
C LEU A 14 -2.68 28.48 -12.06
N THR A 15 -1.63 29.12 -12.61
CA THR A 15 -0.26 28.63 -12.45
C THR A 15 0.26 28.84 -11.04
N ASP A 16 -0.05 29.97 -10.41
CA ASP A 16 0.36 30.26 -9.03
C ASP A 16 -0.33 29.33 -8.02
N GLU A 17 -1.62 29.07 -8.21
CA GLU A 17 -2.39 28.11 -7.39
C GLU A 17 -1.84 26.68 -7.55
N ALA A 18 -1.55 26.25 -8.77
CA ALA A 18 -0.96 24.93 -9.03
C ALA A 18 0.47 24.80 -8.47
N GLU A 19 1.24 25.89 -8.44
CA GLU A 19 2.57 25.92 -7.82
C GLU A 19 2.47 25.76 -6.30
N VAL A 20 1.56 26.49 -5.66
CA VAL A 20 1.27 26.36 -4.22
C VAL A 20 0.73 24.96 -3.88
N GLU A 21 -0.17 24.41 -4.68
CA GLU A 21 -0.63 23.02 -4.53
C GLU A 21 0.52 22.03 -4.66
N GLY A 22 1.42 22.24 -5.63
CA GLY A 22 2.63 21.45 -5.82
C GLY A 22 3.57 21.49 -4.61
N GLU A 23 3.80 22.68 -4.03
CA GLU A 23 4.60 22.85 -2.82
C GLU A 23 3.97 22.15 -1.61
N ILE A 24 2.66 22.29 -1.42
CA ILE A 24 1.92 21.61 -0.34
C ILE A 24 2.06 20.10 -0.49
N LEU A 25 1.87 19.57 -1.69
CA LEU A 25 2.02 18.14 -1.98
C LEU A 25 3.46 17.66 -1.74
N ALA A 26 4.47 18.43 -2.13
CA ALA A 26 5.87 18.10 -1.84
C ALA A 26 6.15 18.05 -0.33
N ARG A 27 5.62 19.02 0.44
CA ARG A 27 5.76 19.03 1.91
C ARG A 27 5.03 17.88 2.58
N LEU A 28 3.83 17.55 2.13
CA LEU A 28 3.10 16.38 2.62
C LEU A 28 3.83 15.09 2.30
N SER A 29 4.41 14.96 1.10
CA SER A 29 5.26 13.84 0.70
C SER A 29 6.48 13.72 1.61
N ASP A 30 7.18 14.82 1.88
CA ASP A 30 8.33 14.86 2.79
C ASP A 30 7.94 14.44 4.21
N LEU A 31 6.80 14.92 4.73
CA LEU A 31 6.32 14.55 6.07
C LEU A 31 6.02 13.05 6.16
N ILE A 32 5.35 12.49 5.15
CA ILE A 32 5.04 11.06 5.08
C ILE A 32 6.35 10.25 5.02
N HIS A 33 7.29 10.64 4.14
CA HIS A 33 8.57 9.96 4.00
C HIS A 33 9.38 9.96 5.30
N ASN A 34 9.51 11.13 5.94
CA ASN A 34 10.22 11.28 7.21
C ASN A 34 9.55 10.52 8.36
N MET A 35 8.22 10.41 8.36
CA MET A 35 7.49 9.60 9.33
C MET A 35 7.81 8.13 9.18
N PHE A 36 7.80 7.59 7.95
CA PHE A 36 8.16 6.19 7.71
C PHE A 36 9.62 5.90 8.05
N GLU A 37 10.56 6.78 7.67
CA GLU A 37 11.98 6.61 7.99
C GLU A 37 12.23 6.60 9.51
N ARG A 38 11.63 7.53 10.26
CA ARG A 38 11.76 7.58 11.72
C ARG A 38 11.00 6.49 12.46
N CYS A 39 9.91 5.99 11.88
CA CYS A 39 9.14 4.88 12.45
C CYS A 39 9.79 3.52 12.17
N ALA A 40 10.71 3.41 11.20
CA ALA A 40 11.34 2.16 10.82
C ALA A 40 11.99 1.43 12.03
N GLN A 41 12.68 2.18 12.89
CA GLN A 41 13.31 1.63 14.11
C GLN A 41 12.31 1.03 15.13
N TYR A 42 11.02 1.37 15.03
CA TYR A 42 9.96 0.87 15.91
C TYR A 42 9.13 -0.26 15.27
N GLN A 43 9.50 -0.73 14.07
CA GLN A 43 8.78 -1.80 13.37
C GLN A 43 8.52 -3.03 14.25
N GLY A 44 9.47 -3.43 15.09
CA GLY A 44 9.31 -4.56 16.01
C GLY A 44 8.15 -4.42 17.01
N GLN A 45 7.66 -3.20 17.26
CA GLN A 45 6.55 -2.94 18.18
C GLN A 45 5.20 -2.91 17.48
N PHE A 46 5.11 -2.28 16.29
CA PHE A 46 3.83 -2.07 15.62
C PHE A 46 3.54 -3.07 14.48
N VAL A 47 4.54 -3.68 13.86
CA VAL A 47 4.31 -4.64 12.77
C VAL A 47 3.58 -5.90 13.26
N PRO A 48 3.96 -6.53 14.39
CA PRO A 48 3.24 -7.71 14.88
C PRO A 48 1.74 -7.47 15.16
N PRO A 49 1.30 -6.40 15.86
CA PRO A 49 -0.13 -6.14 16.01
C PRO A 49 -0.79 -5.77 14.68
N LEU A 50 -0.11 -5.04 13.78
CA LEU A 50 -0.67 -4.69 12.48
C LEU A 50 -0.91 -5.92 11.58
N LEU A 51 -0.02 -6.92 11.63
CA LEU A 51 -0.21 -8.21 10.95
C LEU A 51 -1.45 -8.95 11.48
N LYS A 52 -1.69 -8.90 12.80
CA LYS A 52 -2.90 -9.50 13.40
C LYS A 52 -4.17 -8.82 12.90
N CYS A 53 -4.15 -7.49 12.72
CA CYS A 53 -5.29 -6.72 12.22
C CYS A 53 -5.73 -7.12 10.80
N LEU A 54 -4.88 -7.76 9.99
CA LEU A 54 -5.30 -8.29 8.67
C LEU A 54 -6.31 -9.44 8.77
N SER A 55 -6.36 -10.12 9.91
CA SER A 55 -7.31 -11.22 10.19
C SER A 55 -8.43 -10.81 11.14
N ASP A 56 -8.60 -9.52 11.41
CA ASP A 56 -9.62 -9.00 12.32
C ASP A 56 -11.04 -9.33 11.84
N GLU A 57 -11.99 -9.42 12.76
CA GLU A 57 -13.40 -9.65 12.45
C GLU A 57 -14.01 -8.45 11.71
N TYR A 58 -13.61 -7.23 12.09
CA TYR A 58 -14.14 -5.99 11.54
C TYR A 58 -13.45 -5.62 10.20
N PRO A 59 -14.21 -5.47 9.09
CA PRO A 59 -13.65 -5.09 7.80
C PRO A 59 -12.83 -3.80 7.82
N GLU A 60 -13.22 -2.81 8.61
CA GLU A 60 -12.57 -1.50 8.71
C GLU A 60 -11.15 -1.63 9.29
N VAL A 61 -10.97 -2.55 10.25
CA VAL A 61 -9.67 -2.85 10.85
C VAL A 61 -8.76 -3.53 9.83
N ARG A 62 -9.29 -4.49 9.07
CA ARG A 62 -8.57 -5.14 7.97
C ARG A 62 -8.18 -4.14 6.88
N GLN A 63 -9.10 -3.25 6.52
CA GLN A 63 -8.90 -2.21 5.51
C GLN A 63 -7.77 -1.24 5.90
N ALA A 64 -7.76 -0.80 7.16
CA ALA A 64 -6.72 0.08 7.69
C ALA A 64 -5.34 -0.61 7.72
N ALA A 65 -5.31 -1.87 8.15
CA ALA A 65 -4.08 -2.66 8.17
C ALA A 65 -3.52 -2.88 6.76
N ALA A 66 -4.37 -3.29 5.81
CA ALA A 66 -3.99 -3.47 4.41
C ALA A 66 -3.47 -2.17 3.79
N TYR A 67 -4.14 -1.05 4.04
CA TYR A 67 -3.67 0.26 3.60
C TYR A 67 -2.27 0.57 4.14
N GLY A 68 -2.04 0.35 5.44
CA GLY A 68 -0.75 0.54 6.08
C GLY A 68 0.38 -0.22 5.40
N PHE A 69 0.19 -1.52 5.14
CA PHE A 69 1.18 -2.32 4.41
C PHE A 69 1.40 -1.86 2.97
N GLY A 70 0.34 -1.44 2.28
CA GLY A 70 0.44 -0.87 0.94
C GLY A 70 1.26 0.42 0.90
N VAL A 71 1.10 1.29 1.89
CA VAL A 71 1.92 2.51 2.02
C VAL A 71 3.36 2.17 2.38
N MET A 72 3.59 1.26 3.33
CA MET A 72 4.95 0.78 3.66
C MET A 72 5.67 0.23 2.42
N GLY A 73 4.98 -0.52 1.57
CA GLY A 73 5.54 -1.04 0.31
C GLY A 73 5.87 0.06 -0.69
N MET A 74 5.09 1.15 -0.74
CA MET A 74 5.25 2.25 -1.68
C MET A 74 6.34 3.26 -1.28
N VAL A 75 6.37 3.66 -0.01
CA VAL A 75 7.21 4.79 0.47
C VAL A 75 8.21 4.41 1.57
N GLY A 76 8.11 3.21 2.15
CA GLY A 76 8.97 2.80 3.28
C GLY A 76 10.42 2.53 2.88
N GLY A 77 10.70 2.26 1.60
CA GLY A 77 12.06 2.00 1.12
C GLY A 77 12.63 0.67 1.63
N VAL A 78 13.96 0.54 1.56
CA VAL A 78 14.67 -0.73 1.83
C VAL A 78 14.47 -1.27 3.25
N GLU A 79 14.28 -0.38 4.22
CA GLU A 79 14.08 -0.71 5.63
C GLU A 79 12.78 -1.48 5.90
N TYR A 80 11.79 -1.38 5.00
CA TYR A 80 10.51 -2.05 5.13
C TYR A 80 10.40 -3.34 4.30
N LEU A 81 11.41 -3.69 3.50
CA LEU A 81 11.34 -4.82 2.56
C LEU A 81 10.97 -6.15 3.23
N ASN A 82 11.62 -6.49 4.35
CA ASN A 82 11.31 -7.71 5.09
C ASN A 82 9.87 -7.66 5.65
N THR A 83 9.47 -6.51 6.20
CA THR A 83 8.14 -6.29 6.76
C THR A 83 7.05 -6.48 5.71
N VAL A 84 7.19 -5.87 4.54
CA VAL A 84 6.18 -5.95 3.48
C VAL A 84 6.18 -7.31 2.79
N THR A 85 7.34 -7.98 2.67
CA THR A 85 7.43 -9.35 2.14
C THR A 85 6.69 -10.32 3.07
N ASN A 86 6.89 -10.21 4.39
CA ASN A 86 6.22 -11.05 5.38
C ASN A 86 4.71 -10.79 5.46
N ALA A 87 4.23 -9.63 4.98
CA ALA A 87 2.81 -9.30 4.96
C ALA A 87 2.06 -9.87 3.74
N LEU A 88 2.76 -10.35 2.71
CA LEU A 88 2.12 -10.82 1.46
C LEU A 88 1.17 -12.00 1.69
N GLU A 89 1.58 -13.00 2.48
CA GLU A 89 0.74 -14.16 2.78
C GLU A 89 -0.49 -13.78 3.63
N PRO A 90 -0.35 -13.02 4.74
CA PRO A 90 -1.51 -12.49 5.48
C PRO A 90 -2.47 -11.65 4.63
N LEU A 91 -1.96 -10.80 3.74
CA LEU A 91 -2.78 -10.02 2.79
C LEU A 91 -3.53 -10.93 1.82
N ALA A 92 -2.85 -11.96 1.29
CA ALA A 92 -3.47 -12.95 0.43
C ALA A 92 -4.58 -13.73 1.15
N ALA A 93 -4.35 -14.16 2.39
CA ALA A 93 -5.35 -14.84 3.21
C ALA A 93 -6.58 -13.94 3.44
N MET A 94 -6.36 -12.66 3.74
CA MET A 94 -7.43 -11.67 3.90
C MET A 94 -8.26 -11.49 2.61
N VAL A 95 -7.61 -11.38 1.45
CA VAL A 95 -8.29 -11.21 0.15
C VAL A 95 -9.10 -12.45 -0.25
N ASN A 96 -8.62 -13.65 0.12
CA ASN A 96 -9.26 -14.92 -0.23
C ASN A 96 -10.23 -15.43 0.84
N ARG A 97 -10.61 -14.62 1.84
CA ARG A 97 -11.59 -15.05 2.83
C ARG A 97 -12.93 -15.40 2.17
N PRO A 98 -13.67 -16.39 2.69
CA PRO A 98 -14.98 -16.75 2.16
C PRO A 98 -16.00 -15.60 2.17
N ASP A 99 -15.85 -14.67 3.13
CA ASP A 99 -16.70 -13.50 3.33
C ASP A 99 -16.11 -12.21 2.75
N ALA A 100 -14.98 -12.28 2.04
CA ALA A 100 -14.21 -11.12 1.57
C ALA A 100 -15.03 -10.10 0.78
N ARG A 101 -16.11 -10.53 0.11
CA ARG A 101 -16.99 -9.67 -0.68
C ARG A 101 -18.46 -9.80 -0.27
N ALA A 102 -18.73 -10.23 0.96
CA ALA A 102 -20.10 -10.44 1.45
C ALA A 102 -20.85 -9.13 1.73
N THR A 103 -20.14 -8.06 2.09
CA THR A 103 -20.69 -6.72 2.34
C THR A 103 -19.89 -5.65 1.59
N GLU A 104 -20.39 -4.42 1.56
CA GLU A 104 -19.68 -3.29 0.96
C GLU A 104 -18.37 -2.99 1.71
N GLU A 105 -18.40 -3.03 3.05
CA GLU A 105 -17.23 -2.80 3.91
C GLU A 105 -16.19 -3.91 3.73
N SER A 106 -16.64 -5.17 3.66
CA SER A 106 -15.76 -6.32 3.38
C SER A 106 -15.13 -6.20 2.00
N SER A 107 -15.89 -5.75 1.00
CA SER A 107 -15.38 -5.49 -0.35
C SER A 107 -14.32 -4.39 -0.37
N GLY A 108 -14.57 -3.27 0.35
CA GLY A 108 -13.60 -2.18 0.49
C GLY A 108 -12.30 -2.62 1.16
N ALA A 109 -12.39 -3.46 2.20
CA ALA A 109 -11.22 -4.07 2.82
C ALA A 109 -10.44 -4.95 1.81
N THR A 110 -11.15 -5.80 1.07
CA THR A 110 -10.56 -6.69 0.06
C THR A 110 -9.86 -5.94 -1.06
N ASP A 111 -10.48 -4.88 -1.58
CA ASP A 111 -9.89 -4.05 -2.63
C ASP A 111 -8.62 -3.34 -2.13
N ASN A 112 -8.60 -2.90 -0.85
CA ASN A 112 -7.39 -2.40 -0.22
C ASN A 112 -6.31 -3.48 -0.04
N GLY A 113 -6.69 -4.73 0.29
CA GLY A 113 -5.79 -5.87 0.33
C GLY A 113 -5.10 -6.11 -1.01
N ILE A 114 -5.88 -6.14 -2.09
CA ILE A 114 -5.38 -6.28 -3.47
C ILE A 114 -4.44 -5.12 -3.83
N ALA A 115 -4.85 -3.88 -3.53
CA ALA A 115 -4.03 -2.71 -3.79
C ALA A 115 -2.72 -2.72 -3.01
N ALA A 116 -2.72 -3.22 -1.77
CA ALA A 116 -1.52 -3.36 -0.95
C ALA A 116 -0.55 -4.37 -1.56
N VAL A 117 -1.03 -5.57 -1.93
CA VAL A 117 -0.23 -6.58 -2.63
C VAL A 117 0.39 -6.00 -3.90
N ALA A 118 -0.41 -5.33 -4.73
CA ALA A 118 0.07 -4.70 -5.96
C ALA A 118 1.16 -3.64 -5.70
N LYS A 119 0.98 -2.79 -4.67
CA LYS A 119 1.97 -1.78 -4.28
C LYS A 119 3.27 -2.42 -3.81
N ILE A 120 3.20 -3.45 -2.97
CA ILE A 120 4.38 -4.17 -2.49
C ILE A 120 5.13 -4.77 -3.68
N LEU A 121 4.45 -5.50 -4.56
CA LEU A 121 5.10 -6.12 -5.73
C LEU A 121 5.70 -5.09 -6.69
N LYS A 122 5.02 -3.94 -6.90
CA LYS A 122 5.48 -2.88 -7.79
C LYS A 122 6.69 -2.13 -7.25
N TYR A 123 6.69 -1.78 -5.97
CA TYR A 123 7.66 -0.82 -5.39
C TYR A 123 8.78 -1.50 -4.60
N SER A 124 8.60 -2.73 -4.12
CA SER A 124 9.66 -3.49 -3.42
C SER A 124 10.73 -4.05 -4.37
N GLY A 125 10.53 -3.90 -5.69
CA GLY A 125 11.54 -4.12 -6.74
C GLY A 125 11.87 -5.59 -7.00
N ALA A 126 11.42 -6.14 -8.13
CA ALA A 126 11.92 -7.29 -8.92
C ALA A 126 12.78 -8.43 -8.28
N ASN A 127 12.77 -8.60 -6.96
CA ASN A 127 13.67 -9.42 -6.16
C ASN A 127 13.03 -9.78 -4.82
N VAL A 128 11.69 -9.89 -4.79
CA VAL A 128 11.11 -10.91 -3.91
C VAL A 128 11.63 -12.24 -4.47
N ASN A 129 12.81 -12.64 -4.03
CA ASN A 129 13.30 -13.98 -4.26
C ASN A 129 12.33 -14.85 -3.49
N LEU A 130 11.33 -15.38 -4.19
CA LEU A 130 10.31 -16.29 -3.65
C LEU A 130 10.97 -17.50 -2.93
N SER A 131 12.27 -17.72 -3.16
CA SER A 131 13.10 -18.71 -2.47
C SER A 131 13.67 -18.28 -1.11
N GLN A 132 13.80 -16.97 -0.82
CA GLN A 132 14.41 -16.48 0.43
C GLN A 132 13.39 -15.98 1.47
N ALA A 133 12.12 -15.80 1.09
CA ALA A 133 11.02 -15.60 2.04
C ALA A 133 10.64 -16.90 2.80
N ALA A 134 11.34 -18.01 2.53
CA ALA A 134 11.06 -19.30 3.11
C ALA A 134 12.34 -20.00 3.60
N PRO A 135 12.70 -19.91 4.89
CA PRO A 135 13.54 -20.93 5.49
C PRO A 135 12.82 -22.28 5.65
N THR A 136 11.49 -22.35 5.45
CA THR A 136 10.68 -23.51 5.85
C THR A 136 9.40 -23.78 5.04
N SER A 137 9.15 -23.11 3.91
CA SER A 137 7.88 -23.31 3.20
C SER A 137 7.96 -24.47 2.20
N THR A 138 6.93 -25.29 2.19
CA THR A 138 6.83 -26.53 1.40
C THR A 138 6.39 -26.19 -0.03
N PRO A 139 6.48 -27.12 -1.01
CA PRO A 139 6.08 -26.86 -2.40
C PRO A 139 4.63 -26.34 -2.58
N GLU A 140 3.77 -26.53 -1.59
CA GLU A 140 2.37 -26.04 -1.59
C GLU A 140 2.30 -24.51 -1.44
N ASP A 141 3.21 -23.90 -0.68
CA ASP A 141 3.22 -22.46 -0.40
C ASP A 141 3.57 -21.65 -1.66
N VAL A 142 4.47 -22.18 -2.49
CA VAL A 142 4.82 -21.59 -3.81
C VAL A 142 3.62 -21.57 -4.76
N CYS A 143 2.73 -22.56 -4.65
CA CYS A 143 1.52 -22.65 -5.46
C CYS A 143 0.46 -21.62 -5.02
N SER A 144 0.35 -21.35 -3.71
CA SER A 144 -0.49 -20.30 -3.15
C SER A 144 -0.08 -18.91 -3.64
N TYR A 145 1.22 -18.59 -3.63
CA TYR A 145 1.73 -17.33 -4.20
C TYR A 145 1.43 -17.18 -5.71
N GLY A 146 1.46 -18.27 -6.47
CA GLY A 146 1.05 -18.30 -7.87
C GLY A 146 -0.45 -18.03 -8.08
N GLN A 147 -1.31 -18.45 -7.14
CA GLN A 147 -2.74 -18.12 -7.15
C GLN A 147 -2.99 -16.64 -6.85
N VAL A 148 -2.24 -16.03 -5.94
CA VAL A 148 -2.34 -14.59 -5.63
C VAL A 148 -2.05 -13.74 -6.86
N ILE A 149 -1.01 -14.09 -7.63
CA ILE A 149 -0.68 -13.40 -8.89
C ILE A 149 -1.80 -13.55 -9.92
N ARG A 150 -2.44 -14.72 -9.99
CA ARG A 150 -3.53 -15.03 -10.94
C ARG A 150 -4.86 -14.34 -10.61
N VAL A 151 -5.06 -13.93 -9.35
CA VAL A 151 -6.21 -13.09 -8.93
C VAL A 151 -5.97 -11.61 -9.26
N CYS A 152 -4.72 -11.17 -9.40
CA CYS A 152 -4.35 -9.76 -9.56
C CYS A 152 -4.10 -9.30 -11.01
N VAL A 153 -4.05 -10.20 -12.00
CA VAL A 153 -3.88 -9.85 -13.42
C VAL A 153 -4.96 -10.55 -14.24
N PRO A 154 -5.82 -9.82 -14.98
CA PRO A 154 -6.84 -10.43 -15.84
C PRO A 154 -6.25 -11.26 -16.97
#